data_AF-A0A955HTG4-F1
#
_entry.id   AF-A0A955HTG4-F1
#
_cell.length_a   1.000
_cell.length_b   1.000
_cell.length_c   1.000
_cell.angle_alpha   90.00
_cell.angle_beta   90.00
_cell.angle_gamma   90.00
#
_symmetry.space_group_name_H-M   'P 1'
#
loop_
_entity.id
_entity.type
_entity.pdbx_description
1 polymer ?
#
loop_
_entity_poly.entity_id
_entity_poly.type
_entity_poly.pdbx_seq_one_letter_code
_entity_poly.pdbx_strand_id
1 'polypeptide(L)'
;MNIKALVVMMLVAVAVVAIVLWSKNNTYTPPSPIVVSPTQVNSGQKQTYVCPGKEWVDCMPGPGKGARPECEPEYLDWATENCPGFNGAAY
;
A
#
# COMPACT_ATOMS: atom_id res chain seq x y z
N MET A 1 -27.10 -15.07 -41.89
CA MET A 1 -26.52 -14.53 -40.64
C MET A 1 -27.55 -14.71 -39.53
N ASN A 2 -27.19 -15.45 -38.48
CA ASN A 2 -28.12 -15.79 -37.40
C ASN A 2 -28.15 -14.67 -36.36
N ILE A 3 -29.31 -14.02 -36.17
CA ILE A 3 -29.53 -12.97 -35.17
C ILE A 3 -29.02 -13.38 -33.77
N LYS A 4 -29.19 -14.66 -33.43
CA LYS A 4 -28.69 -15.23 -32.16
C LYS A 4 -27.17 -15.11 -32.01
N ALA A 5 -26.40 -15.30 -33.08
CA ALA A 5 -24.95 -15.17 -33.05
C ALA A 5 -24.50 -13.71 -32.92
N LEU A 6 -25.27 -12.77 -33.46
CA LEU A 6 -24.96 -11.33 -33.39
C LEU A 6 -25.15 -10.78 -31.97
N VAL A 7 -26.19 -11.24 -31.27
CA VAL A 7 -26.45 -10.87 -29.86
C VAL A 7 -25.37 -11.41 -28.93
N VAL A 8 -24.94 -12.67 -29.11
CA VAL A 8 -23.87 -13.27 -28.29
C VAL A 8 -22.55 -12.53 -28.47
N MET A 9 -22.17 -12.19 -29.70
CA MET A 9 -20.94 -11.44 -29.97
C MET A 9 -20.94 -10.05 -29.32
N MET A 10 -22.08 -9.35 -29.34
CA MET A 10 -22.24 -8.06 -28.66
C MET A 10 -22.07 -8.17 -27.13
N LEU A 11 -22.71 -9.17 -26.50
CA LEU A 11 -22.61 -9.35 -25.05
C LEU A 11 -21.18 -9.69 -24.60
N VAL A 12 -20.47 -10.52 -25.37
CA VAL A 12 -19.07 -10.85 -25.10
C VAL A 12 -18.19 -9.60 -25.21
N ALA A 13 -18.38 -8.79 -26.25
CA ALA A 13 -17.62 -7.54 -26.43
C ALA A 13 -17.85 -6.55 -25.27
N VAL A 14 -19.08 -6.40 -24.79
CA VAL A 14 -19.41 -5.51 -23.66
C VAL A 14 -18.75 -6.00 -22.37
N ALA A 15 -18.78 -7.30 -22.09
CA ALA A 15 -18.15 -7.87 -20.90
C ALA A 15 -16.62 -7.68 -20.90
N VAL A 16 -15.96 -7.89 -22.05
CA VAL A 16 -14.51 -7.68 -22.18
C VAL A 16 -14.13 -6.22 -21.93
N VAL A 17 -14.90 -5.26 -22.48
CA VAL A 17 -14.64 -3.82 -22.28
C VAL A 17 -14.80 -3.42 -20.81
N ALA A 18 -15.82 -3.92 -20.12
CA ALA A 18 -16.05 -3.62 -18.71
C ALA A 18 -14.89 -4.11 -17.81
N ILE A 19 -14.39 -5.33 -18.05
CA ILE A 19 -13.27 -5.91 -17.29
C ILE A 19 -11.99 -5.07 -17.48
N VAL A 20 -11.69 -4.65 -18.71
CA VAL A 20 -10.50 -3.84 -19.01
C VAL A 20 -10.58 -2.45 -18.36
N LEU A 21 -11.75 -1.83 -18.34
CA LEU A 21 -11.95 -0.51 -17.73
C LEU A 21 -11.83 -0.55 -16.20
N TRP A 22 -12.30 -1.63 -15.55
CA TRP A 22 -12.17 -1.79 -14.11
C TRP A 22 -10.71 -1.98 -13.68
N SER A 23 -9.90 -2.71 -14.46
CA SER A 23 -8.49 -2.94 -14.15
C SER A 23 -7.62 -1.67 -14.17
N LYS A 24 -8.04 -0.60 -14.87
CA LYS A 24 -7.22 0.63 -14.98
C LYS A 24 -7.43 1.65 -13.85
N ASN A 25 -8.42 1.46 -12.97
CA ASN A 25 -8.73 2.46 -11.94
C ASN A 25 -7.92 2.31 -10.63
N ASN A 26 -7.15 1.25 -10.47
CA ASN A 26 -6.36 1.01 -9.24
C ASN A 26 -4.91 1.46 -9.39
N THR A 27 -4.69 2.72 -9.81
CA THR A 27 -3.33 3.28 -9.80
C THR A 27 -3.08 3.90 -8.43
N TYR A 28 -2.56 3.10 -7.50
CA TYR A 28 -1.98 3.60 -6.25
C TYR A 28 -0.78 4.49 -6.62
N THR A 29 -0.94 5.81 -6.49
CA THR A 29 0.18 6.72 -6.51
C THR A 29 0.68 6.84 -5.08
N PRO A 30 1.83 6.24 -4.72
CA PRO A 30 2.35 6.35 -3.37
C PRO A 30 2.66 7.83 -3.09
N PRO A 31 2.27 8.36 -1.91
CA PRO A 31 2.68 9.70 -1.51
C PRO A 31 4.20 9.76 -1.45
N SER A 32 4.77 10.85 -1.93
CA SER A 32 6.22 11.09 -1.91
C SER A 32 6.78 10.86 -0.50
N PRO A 33 7.96 10.20 -0.35
CA PRO A 33 8.52 9.94 0.96
C PRO A 33 8.92 11.25 1.63
N ILE A 34 8.17 11.65 2.66
CA ILE A 34 8.56 12.73 3.56
C ILE A 34 9.60 12.13 4.50
N VAL A 35 10.88 12.49 4.30
CA VAL A 35 11.95 12.10 5.20
C VAL A 35 11.84 12.94 6.47
N VAL A 36 11.08 12.46 7.47
CA VAL A 36 11.13 13.02 8.83
C VAL A 36 12.15 12.24 9.64
N SER A 37 13.24 12.94 9.95
CA SER A 37 14.30 12.46 10.84
C SER A 37 13.71 12.21 12.24
N PRO A 38 13.96 11.07 12.88
CA PRO A 38 13.40 10.80 14.21
C PRO A 38 14.09 11.70 15.23
N THR A 39 13.40 12.79 15.60
CA THR A 39 13.70 13.49 16.85
C THR A 39 13.18 12.59 17.96
N GLN A 40 14.09 11.98 18.72
CA GLN A 40 13.76 11.27 19.94
C GLN A 40 13.09 12.24 20.91
N VAL A 41 11.77 12.09 21.12
CA VAL A 41 11.08 12.85 22.17
C VAL A 41 10.62 11.92 23.26
N ASN A 42 11.30 12.14 24.38
CA ASN A 42 11.02 11.77 25.74
C ASN A 42 9.51 11.88 26.08
N SER A 43 9.03 10.88 26.83
CA SER A 43 7.70 10.67 27.41
C SER A 43 6.70 11.84 27.35
N GLY A 44 5.62 11.67 26.57
CA GLY A 44 4.39 12.47 26.68
C GLY A 44 3.88 13.11 25.39
N GLN A 45 4.61 13.02 24.28
CA GLN A 45 4.14 13.50 22.98
C GLN A 45 3.57 12.35 22.16
N LYS A 46 2.30 12.48 21.76
CA LYS A 46 1.61 11.58 20.84
C LYS A 46 2.45 11.42 19.57
N GLN A 47 3.15 10.30 19.44
CA GLN A 47 3.95 9.96 18.26
C GLN A 47 3.05 10.13 17.03
N THR A 48 3.41 11.06 16.15
CA THR A 48 2.66 11.27 14.91
C THR A 48 3.23 10.31 13.89
N TYR A 49 2.64 9.11 13.83
CA TYR A 49 3.01 8.11 12.86
C TYR A 49 2.54 8.50 11.45
N VAL A 50 3.34 8.14 10.45
CA VAL A 50 3.08 8.40 9.04
C VAL A 50 3.16 7.08 8.29
N CYS A 51 2.30 6.89 7.31
CA CYS A 51 2.28 5.65 6.55
C CYS A 51 3.57 5.43 5.77
N PRO A 52 4.11 4.21 5.74
CA PRO A 52 5.28 3.92 4.95
C PRO A 52 4.93 4.03 3.46
N GLY A 53 5.83 4.62 2.66
CA GLY A 53 5.66 4.71 1.20
C GLY A 53 5.80 3.37 0.46
N LYS A 54 5.83 2.25 1.20
CA LYS A 54 6.06 0.90 0.73
C LYS A 54 5.22 -0.07 1.54
N GLU A 55 4.80 -1.15 0.91
CA GLU A 55 3.92 -2.15 1.53
C GLU A 55 4.61 -2.90 2.67
N TRP A 56 5.94 -3.03 2.62
CA TRP A 56 6.75 -3.72 3.63
C TRP A 56 7.85 -2.83 4.19
N VAL A 57 8.00 -2.82 5.51
CA VAL A 57 9.15 -2.21 6.17
C VAL A 57 10.27 -3.23 6.28
N ASP A 58 11.48 -2.82 5.96
CA ASP A 58 12.68 -3.65 6.08
C ASP A 58 13.32 -3.42 7.45
N CYS A 59 13.19 -4.44 8.30
CA CYS A 59 13.69 -4.50 9.67
C CYS A 59 14.86 -5.48 9.81
N MET A 60 15.38 -6.01 8.70
CA MET A 60 16.54 -6.89 8.74
C MET A 60 17.76 -6.15 9.32
N PRO A 61 18.48 -6.75 10.28
CA PRO A 61 19.71 -6.17 10.78
C PRO A 61 20.76 -6.17 9.68
N GLY A 62 21.41 -5.03 9.45
CA GLY A 62 22.44 -4.87 8.43
C GLY A 62 23.54 -3.91 8.87
N PRO A 63 24.74 -4.00 8.28
CA PRO A 63 25.83 -3.09 8.62
C PRO A 63 25.40 -1.64 8.37
N GLY A 64 25.46 -0.82 9.42
CA GLY A 64 25.06 0.59 9.39
C GLY A 64 23.54 0.84 9.48
N LYS A 65 22.72 -0.20 9.68
CA LYS A 65 21.29 -0.07 9.99
C LYS A 65 21.11 -0.08 11.51
N GLY A 66 20.84 1.09 12.09
CA GLY A 66 20.46 1.21 13.51
C GLY A 66 19.00 0.80 13.74
N ALA A 67 18.55 0.90 14.99
CA ALA A 67 17.14 0.71 15.34
C ALA A 67 16.28 1.70 14.53
N ARG A 68 15.30 1.15 13.80
CA ARG A 68 14.37 1.90 12.96
C ARG A 68 13.05 2.04 13.71
N PRO A 69 12.50 3.25 13.89
CA PRO A 69 11.22 3.44 14.56
C PRO A 69 10.08 2.75 13.80
N GLU A 70 10.21 2.57 12.49
CA GLU A 70 9.22 1.86 11.67
C GLU A 70 9.22 0.33 11.92
N CYS A 71 10.18 -0.16 12.69
CA CYS A 71 10.28 -1.55 13.12
C CYS A 71 9.82 -1.76 14.57
N GLU A 72 9.39 -0.69 15.24
CA GLU A 72 8.78 -0.82 16.56
C GLU A 72 7.37 -1.41 16.44
N PRO A 73 6.98 -2.32 17.36
CA PRO A 73 5.68 -2.97 17.29
C PRO A 73 4.52 -1.98 17.29
N GLU A 74 4.65 -0.89 18.05
CA GLU A 74 3.64 0.17 18.15
C GLU A 74 3.39 0.87 16.80
N TYR A 75 4.43 1.06 15.98
CA TYR A 75 4.29 1.59 14.64
C TYR A 75 3.65 0.57 13.69
N LEU A 76 4.03 -0.72 13.78
CA LEU A 76 3.51 -1.77 12.92
C LEU A 76 2.02 -2.03 13.15
N ASP A 77 1.59 -2.04 14.42
CA ASP A 77 0.19 -2.17 14.79
C ASP A 77 -0.62 -0.98 14.26
N TRP A 78 -0.13 0.24 14.50
CA TRP A 78 -0.75 1.45 13.97
C TRP A 78 -0.83 1.44 12.43
N ALA A 79 0.25 1.06 11.75
CA ALA A 79 0.32 1.06 10.29
C ALA A 79 -0.64 0.03 9.69
N THR A 80 -0.83 -1.12 10.34
CA THR A 80 -1.80 -2.14 9.90
C THR A 80 -3.24 -1.62 9.94
N GLU A 81 -3.57 -0.79 10.92
CA GLU A 81 -4.92 -0.23 11.07
C GLU A 81 -5.16 1.03 10.23
N ASN A 82 -4.11 1.84 9.99
CA ASN A 82 -4.25 3.19 9.44
C ASN A 82 -3.74 3.33 8.01
N CYS A 83 -2.91 2.40 7.52
CA CYS A 83 -2.23 2.52 6.24
C CYS A 83 -2.74 1.47 5.23
N PRO A 84 -3.55 1.89 4.25
CA PRO A 84 -4.05 0.96 3.24
C PRO A 84 -2.89 0.51 2.32
N GLY A 85 -2.76 -0.81 2.15
CA GLY A 85 -1.64 -1.41 1.41
C GLY A 85 -0.41 -1.74 2.25
N PHE A 86 -0.43 -1.48 3.56
CA PHE A 86 0.61 -1.99 4.45
C PHE A 86 0.43 -3.49 4.70
N ASN A 87 1.50 -4.26 4.51
CA ASN A 87 1.51 -5.72 4.66
C ASN A 87 2.35 -6.19 5.86
N GLY A 88 3.21 -5.33 6.43
CA GLY A 88 3.97 -5.64 7.64
C GLY A 88 5.46 -5.31 7.55
N ALA A 89 6.24 -6.00 8.37
CA ALA A 89 7.69 -5.87 8.42
C ALA A 89 8.38 -7.18 8.03
N ALA A 90 9.51 -7.05 7.34
CA ALA A 90 10.43 -8.14 7.05
C ALA A 90 11.60 -8.10 8.03
N TYR A 91 11.90 -9.24 8.67
CA TYR A 91 12.94 -9.39 9.70
C TYR A 91 14.05 -10.34 9.26
#